data_AF-A0A812P122-F1
#
_entry.id   AF-A0A812P122-F1
#
_cell.length_a   1.000
_cell.length_b   1.000
_cell.length_c   1.000
_cell.angle_alpha   90.00
_cell.angle_beta   90.00
_cell.angle_gamma   90.00
#
_symmetry.space_group_name_H-M   'P 1'
#
loop_
_entity.id
_entity.type
_entity.pdbx_description
1 polymer ?
#
loop_
_entity_poly.entity_id
_entity_poly.type
_entity_poly.pdbx_seq_one_letter_code
_entity_poly.pdbx_strand_id
1 'polypeptide(L)'
;MLAEATLPVKPRDGPWLWPLHEPDVAAALLVCQVMSDTECWFWRLLRSLRILTPFCLLEQQRHVKEQYAPSTSYVLAWMNQYTQGIWPLLAVCVPFAFIVEEEAERLDASSWEFYTLQVVVMLWAIVMIARARHRREFVQSYEAGESKTWVADLNKVAITKRQMLRRIMSQTGAGSEFASMVNLTQNPDFKKTAYHKPWLIWCVFLTVLGSLLCLVLAGLFLLVTMELKFSLIYEWGDCYKLGCHDPSNKHGFAGVLSMIGCDILLALTLNVATGELCKAFAYRIAKTWNFRSMILRQFVEHFTAMFIDIIATIGMFSYLAFSFLPEWEQTVPREWDDSSGCDIFWDYQACRVVRSCAPDDLTCCTGTLFCARSKLNFQQRREVFYAWLGGLFVVAPFVEILMLFIVPLVAYVIHVQVEIIRQSDDDEDPPSRGCSLCSCCCGFLRGLGRLVAFIFLLDGAVLGLPYIWKGFPFKDPVIVEEDDKSKAFGPYCTDCKRDMHWTDRDQEAGWKCRHHDVCQCSSENRGAHRWHCPTCHADICGDCHPQGAAVIGGLFGPLDQRLLRPMDPLD
;
A
#
# COMPACT_ATOMS: atom_id res chain seq x y z
N MET A 1 10.92 -42.39 0.64
CA MET A 1 12.27 -42.49 0.01
C MET A 1 12.77 -41.23 -0.67
N LEU A 2 12.34 -40.77 -1.86
CA LEU A 2 12.94 -39.55 -2.48
C LEU A 2 12.66 -38.29 -1.64
N ALA A 3 11.41 -38.07 -1.22
CA ALA A 3 11.03 -36.96 -0.34
C ALA A 3 11.74 -37.01 1.04
N GLU A 4 11.89 -38.21 1.60
CA GLU A 4 12.62 -38.50 2.85
C GLU A 4 14.13 -38.25 2.74
N ALA A 5 14.73 -38.56 1.59
CA ALA A 5 16.13 -38.33 1.30
C ALA A 5 16.42 -36.84 1.03
N THR A 6 15.44 -36.08 0.54
CA THR A 6 15.57 -34.62 0.31
C THR A 6 15.26 -33.77 1.54
N LEU A 7 14.53 -34.32 2.52
CA LEU A 7 14.16 -33.64 3.78
C LEU A 7 15.35 -33.08 4.58
N PRO A 8 16.49 -33.79 4.75
CA PRO A 8 17.67 -33.23 5.42
C PRO A 8 18.45 -32.23 4.54
N VAL A 9 18.19 -32.19 3.23
CA VAL A 9 18.84 -31.29 2.26
C VAL A 9 18.02 -30.00 2.04
N LYS A 10 16.77 -29.94 2.55
CA LYS A 10 15.92 -28.75 2.52
C LYS A 10 16.65 -27.60 3.22
N PRO A 11 17.01 -26.51 2.52
CA PRO A 11 17.65 -25.36 3.15
C PRO A 11 16.73 -24.82 4.24
N ARG A 12 17.28 -24.55 5.44
CA ARG A 12 16.51 -23.87 6.50
C ARG A 12 16.04 -22.48 6.05
N ASP A 13 16.82 -21.86 5.15
CA ASP A 13 16.58 -20.55 4.58
C ASP A 13 16.45 -20.67 3.06
N GLY A 14 15.28 -20.37 2.53
CA GLY A 14 15.09 -20.05 1.12
C GLY A 14 13.75 -19.37 0.89
N PRO A 15 13.29 -19.24 -0.37
CA PRO A 15 12.19 -18.33 -0.69
C PRO A 15 10.98 -18.60 0.23
N TRP A 16 10.44 -17.52 0.81
CA TRP A 16 9.45 -17.46 1.90
C TRP A 16 8.28 -18.46 1.89
N LEU A 17 7.97 -19.10 0.76
CA LEU A 17 6.93 -20.14 0.63
C LEU A 17 7.44 -21.58 0.84
N TRP A 18 8.76 -21.81 0.95
CA TRP A 18 9.33 -23.15 1.13
C TRP A 18 8.85 -23.93 2.35
N PRO A 19 8.58 -23.29 3.50
CA PRO A 19 7.98 -23.96 4.66
C PRO A 19 6.53 -24.39 4.43
N LEU A 20 5.82 -23.73 3.51
CA LEU A 20 4.39 -23.94 3.23
C LEU A 20 4.13 -25.01 2.15
N HIS A 21 5.13 -25.34 1.34
CA HIS A 21 5.05 -26.41 0.34
C HIS A 21 5.03 -27.79 0.99
N GLU A 22 4.13 -28.69 0.55
CA GLU A 22 4.23 -30.10 0.94
C GLU A 22 5.61 -30.64 0.50
N PRO A 23 6.18 -31.63 1.21
CA PRO A 23 7.49 -32.19 0.92
C PRO A 23 7.67 -32.62 -0.55
N ASP A 24 6.61 -32.99 -1.26
CA ASP A 24 6.68 -33.37 -2.67
C ASP A 24 6.90 -32.16 -3.61
N VAL A 25 6.30 -30.99 -3.32
CA VAL A 25 6.62 -29.74 -4.04
C VAL A 25 8.00 -29.24 -3.66
N ALA A 26 8.36 -29.29 -2.38
CA ALA A 26 9.70 -28.92 -1.96
C ALA A 26 10.75 -29.81 -2.63
N ALA A 27 10.50 -31.12 -2.74
CA ALA A 27 11.36 -32.07 -3.44
C ALA A 27 11.37 -31.80 -4.96
N ALA A 28 10.23 -31.49 -5.59
CA ALA A 28 10.19 -31.12 -7.01
C ALA A 28 11.00 -29.84 -7.29
N LEU A 29 10.84 -28.81 -6.45
CA LEU A 29 11.62 -27.58 -6.49
C LEU A 29 13.11 -27.86 -6.29
N LEU A 30 13.45 -28.73 -5.34
CA LEU A 30 14.82 -29.09 -5.00
C LEU A 30 15.47 -29.95 -6.10
N VAL A 31 14.74 -30.86 -6.73
CA VAL A 31 15.19 -31.61 -7.92
C VAL A 31 15.48 -30.62 -9.06
N CYS A 32 14.65 -29.60 -9.23
CA CYS A 32 14.86 -28.59 -10.26
C CYS A 32 16.02 -27.64 -9.95
N GLN A 33 16.35 -27.42 -8.67
CA GLN A 33 17.59 -26.76 -8.26
C GLN A 33 18.81 -27.67 -8.41
N VAL A 34 18.74 -28.94 -8.03
CA VAL A 34 19.84 -29.91 -8.16
C VAL A 34 20.17 -30.17 -9.62
N MET A 35 19.18 -30.20 -10.51
CA MET A 35 19.41 -30.24 -11.96
C MET A 35 20.07 -28.97 -12.51
N SER A 36 20.05 -27.86 -11.77
CA SER A 36 20.83 -26.66 -12.07
C SER A 36 22.28 -26.76 -11.57
N ASP A 37 22.64 -27.75 -10.74
CA ASP A 37 24.00 -27.88 -10.19
C ASP A 37 25.04 -28.34 -11.20
N THR A 38 24.61 -28.92 -12.32
CA THR A 38 25.48 -29.29 -13.44
C THR A 38 25.83 -28.11 -14.35
N GLU A 39 25.27 -26.93 -14.10
CA GLU A 39 25.50 -25.76 -14.95
C GLU A 39 26.61 -24.85 -14.44
N CYS A 40 27.23 -24.13 -15.38
CA CYS A 40 28.16 -23.06 -15.04
C CYS A 40 27.45 -21.99 -14.20
N TRP A 41 28.16 -21.45 -13.20
CA TRP A 41 27.67 -20.45 -12.26
C TRP A 41 26.99 -19.24 -12.93
N PHE A 42 27.42 -18.87 -14.13
CA PHE A 42 26.84 -17.80 -14.94
C PHE A 42 25.35 -18.07 -15.30
N TRP A 43 25.02 -19.27 -15.77
CA TRP A 43 23.64 -19.64 -16.13
C TRP A 43 22.75 -19.74 -14.89
N ARG A 44 23.32 -20.21 -13.78
CA ARG A 44 22.66 -20.21 -12.48
C ARG A 44 22.34 -18.79 -12.00
N LEU A 45 23.28 -17.85 -12.17
CA LEU A 45 23.07 -16.44 -11.86
C LEU A 45 21.94 -15.84 -12.72
N LEU A 46 21.97 -16.07 -14.04
CA LEU A 46 20.91 -15.58 -14.94
C LEU A 46 19.52 -16.11 -14.58
N ARG A 47 19.41 -17.36 -14.08
CA ARG A 47 18.12 -17.90 -13.60
C ARG A 47 17.74 -17.42 -12.22
N SER A 48 18.69 -17.23 -11.32
CA SER A 48 18.46 -16.64 -9.99
C SER A 48 17.90 -15.23 -10.11
N LEU A 49 18.47 -14.44 -11.04
CA LEU A 49 17.98 -13.12 -11.45
C LEU A 49 16.66 -13.17 -12.25
N ARG A 50 16.15 -14.37 -12.56
CA ARG A 50 14.97 -14.59 -13.40
C ARG A 50 15.07 -13.95 -14.79
N ILE A 51 16.27 -13.84 -15.34
CA ILE A 51 16.48 -13.46 -16.76
C ILE A 51 16.07 -14.62 -17.66
N LEU A 52 16.42 -15.84 -17.25
CA LEU A 52 16.05 -17.07 -17.95
C LEU A 52 14.93 -17.81 -17.22
N THR A 53 14.04 -18.46 -17.98
CA THR A 53 13.06 -19.39 -17.42
C THR A 53 13.76 -20.60 -16.79
N PRO A 54 13.39 -20.99 -15.56
CA PRO A 54 13.89 -22.23 -14.98
C PRO A 54 13.38 -23.42 -15.81
N PHE A 55 14.22 -24.44 -15.99
CA PHE A 55 13.89 -25.60 -16.83
C PHE A 55 12.61 -26.31 -16.42
N CYS A 56 12.32 -26.35 -15.11
CA CYS A 56 11.13 -26.97 -14.57
C CYS A 56 9.99 -25.98 -14.30
N LEU A 57 9.98 -24.77 -14.87
CA LEU A 57 8.96 -23.78 -14.51
C LEU A 57 7.53 -24.34 -14.64
N LEU A 58 7.31 -25.15 -15.67
CA LEU A 58 6.04 -25.78 -15.99
C LEU A 58 5.64 -26.84 -14.95
N GLU A 59 6.55 -27.76 -14.62
CA GLU A 59 6.36 -28.76 -13.56
C GLU A 59 6.14 -28.08 -12.19
N GLN A 60 6.92 -27.03 -11.91
CA GLN A 60 6.80 -26.25 -10.69
C GLN A 60 5.43 -25.57 -10.60
N GLN A 61 4.98 -24.91 -11.67
CA GLN A 61 3.65 -24.28 -11.72
C GLN A 61 2.53 -25.31 -11.60
N ARG A 62 2.72 -26.50 -12.17
CA ARG A 62 1.78 -27.61 -12.03
C ARG A 62 1.66 -28.05 -10.59
N HIS A 63 2.78 -28.31 -9.91
CA HIS A 63 2.70 -28.76 -8.52
C HIS A 63 2.23 -27.66 -7.57
N VAL A 64 2.57 -26.39 -7.83
CA VAL A 64 2.00 -25.24 -7.12
C VAL A 64 0.49 -25.16 -7.34
N LYS A 65 -0.02 -25.44 -8.54
CA LYS A 65 -1.47 -25.51 -8.81
C LYS A 65 -2.16 -26.72 -8.17
N GLU A 66 -1.46 -27.86 -8.05
CA GLU A 66 -2.01 -29.03 -7.37
C GLU A 66 -2.13 -28.79 -5.85
N GLN A 67 -1.29 -27.94 -5.28
CA GLN A 67 -1.31 -27.60 -3.84
C GLN A 67 -2.08 -26.34 -3.48
N TYR A 68 -2.06 -25.32 -4.34
CA TYR A 68 -2.66 -24.02 -4.09
C TYR A 68 -3.79 -23.76 -5.08
N ALA A 69 -4.72 -22.88 -4.70
CA ALA A 69 -5.80 -22.46 -5.58
C ALA A 69 -5.24 -21.93 -6.93
N PRO A 70 -5.94 -22.15 -8.06
CA PRO A 70 -5.51 -21.68 -9.37
C PRO A 70 -5.16 -20.19 -9.44
N SER A 71 -5.82 -19.36 -8.62
CA SER A 71 -5.54 -17.93 -8.47
C SER A 71 -4.11 -17.67 -7.97
N THR A 72 -3.64 -18.41 -6.97
CA THR A 72 -2.28 -18.28 -6.42
C THR A 72 -1.24 -18.68 -7.46
N SER A 73 -1.47 -19.77 -8.17
CA SER A 73 -0.57 -20.23 -9.24
C SER A 73 -0.52 -19.23 -10.41
N TYR A 74 -1.65 -18.61 -10.74
CA TYR A 74 -1.69 -17.53 -11.73
C TYR A 74 -0.86 -16.31 -11.30
N VAL A 75 -0.99 -15.88 -10.04
CA VAL A 75 -0.20 -14.75 -9.50
C VAL A 75 1.29 -15.05 -9.56
N LEU A 76 1.73 -16.25 -9.13
CA LEU A 76 3.13 -16.65 -9.18
C LEU A 76 3.66 -16.76 -10.62
N ALA A 77 2.84 -17.28 -11.54
CA ALA A 77 3.17 -17.32 -12.96
C ALA A 77 3.32 -15.92 -13.55
N TRP A 78 2.42 -14.99 -13.18
CA TRP A 78 2.45 -13.60 -13.59
C TRP A 78 3.68 -12.87 -13.06
N MET A 79 3.98 -12.99 -11.76
CA MET A 79 5.16 -12.38 -11.16
C MET A 79 6.44 -12.81 -11.87
N ASN A 80 6.59 -14.12 -12.13
CA ASN A 80 7.78 -14.61 -12.84
C ASN A 80 7.88 -14.07 -14.28
N GLN A 81 6.76 -14.01 -15.00
CA GLN A 81 6.72 -13.44 -16.33
C GLN A 81 7.04 -11.93 -16.32
N TYR A 82 6.53 -11.20 -15.33
CA TYR A 82 6.77 -9.77 -15.17
C TYR A 82 8.24 -9.47 -14.89
N THR A 83 8.87 -10.20 -13.95
CA THR A 83 10.31 -10.07 -13.68
C THR A 83 11.15 -10.36 -14.93
N GLN A 84 10.82 -11.41 -15.68
CA GLN A 84 11.48 -11.70 -16.97
C GLN A 84 11.29 -10.60 -18.00
N GLY A 85 10.11 -9.98 -18.00
CA GLY A 85 9.76 -8.86 -18.87
C GLY A 85 10.63 -7.64 -18.62
N ILE A 86 10.92 -7.31 -17.36
CA ILE A 86 11.67 -6.10 -17.00
C ILE A 86 13.09 -6.10 -17.57
N TRP A 87 13.75 -7.25 -17.67
CA TRP A 87 15.15 -7.32 -18.10
C TRP A 87 15.43 -6.73 -19.50
N PRO A 88 14.67 -7.08 -20.55
CA PRO A 88 14.76 -6.40 -21.84
C PRO A 88 14.57 -4.89 -21.78
N LEU A 89 13.64 -4.41 -20.94
CA LEU A 89 13.41 -2.98 -20.77
C LEU A 89 14.63 -2.31 -20.14
N LEU A 90 15.16 -2.91 -19.05
CA LEU A 90 16.35 -2.43 -18.36
C LEU A 90 17.58 -2.44 -19.28
N ALA A 91 17.74 -3.46 -20.11
CA ALA A 91 18.82 -3.58 -21.09
C ALA A 91 18.76 -2.50 -22.20
N VAL A 92 17.60 -1.89 -22.44
CA VAL A 92 17.45 -0.77 -23.38
C VAL A 92 17.55 0.57 -22.65
N CYS A 93 16.84 0.72 -21.54
CA CYS A 93 16.77 1.98 -20.79
C CYS A 93 18.11 2.37 -20.15
N VAL A 94 18.90 1.41 -19.65
CA VAL A 94 20.17 1.73 -18.98
C VAL A 94 21.22 2.26 -19.96
N PRO A 95 21.52 1.58 -21.09
CA PRO A 95 22.42 2.16 -22.10
C PRO A 95 21.89 3.46 -22.68
N PHE A 96 20.58 3.57 -22.88
CA PHE A 96 19.96 4.81 -23.35
C PHE A 96 20.21 5.96 -22.36
N ALA A 97 20.05 5.72 -21.06
CA ALA A 97 20.35 6.69 -20.02
C ALA A 97 21.82 7.13 -20.08
N PHE A 98 22.77 6.19 -20.15
CA PHE A 98 24.20 6.51 -20.25
C PHE A 98 24.59 7.28 -21.52
N ILE A 99 23.94 7.01 -22.66
CA ILE A 99 24.20 7.71 -23.92
C ILE A 99 23.67 9.15 -23.89
N VAL A 100 22.53 9.37 -23.21
CA VAL A 100 21.86 10.68 -23.15
C VAL A 100 22.40 11.54 -21.99
N GLU A 101 23.12 10.94 -21.02
CA GLU A 101 23.69 11.61 -19.85
C GLU A 101 24.72 12.71 -20.18
N GLU A 102 25.33 12.69 -21.38
CA GLU A 102 26.30 13.72 -21.79
C GLU A 102 25.69 15.12 -21.94
N GLU A 103 24.37 15.25 -22.11
CA GLU A 103 23.69 16.55 -22.23
C GLU A 103 22.31 16.53 -21.53
N ALA A 104 22.30 16.35 -20.20
CA ALA A 104 21.09 16.27 -19.39
C ALA A 104 20.10 17.46 -19.57
N GLU A 105 20.57 18.62 -20.03
CA GLU A 105 19.73 19.78 -20.36
C GLU A 105 18.84 19.57 -21.59
N ARG A 106 19.10 18.56 -22.42
CA ARG A 106 18.29 18.26 -23.61
C ARG A 106 17.08 17.36 -23.36
N LEU A 107 16.92 16.77 -22.18
CA LEU A 107 15.76 15.94 -21.83
C LEU A 107 14.53 16.78 -21.41
N ASP A 108 14.24 17.85 -22.17
CA ASP A 108 12.98 18.58 -22.03
C ASP A 108 11.80 17.69 -22.51
N ALA A 109 10.57 17.96 -22.06
CA ALA A 109 9.36 17.25 -22.51
C ALA A 109 9.12 17.37 -24.04
N SER A 110 9.82 18.30 -24.70
CA SER A 110 9.86 18.42 -26.16
C SER A 110 10.93 17.57 -26.85
N SER A 111 11.81 16.91 -26.11
CA SER A 111 12.94 16.17 -26.67
C SER A 111 12.50 14.86 -27.30
N TRP A 112 13.08 14.51 -28.44
CA TRP A 112 12.74 13.28 -29.14
C TRP A 112 13.25 12.05 -28.38
N GLU A 113 14.27 12.21 -27.54
CA GLU A 113 14.83 11.22 -26.63
C GLU A 113 13.77 10.75 -25.62
N PHE A 114 13.04 11.69 -25.04
CA PHE A 114 11.94 11.41 -24.12
C PHE A 114 10.82 10.61 -24.79
N TYR A 115 10.38 11.04 -25.99
CA TYR A 115 9.38 10.29 -26.77
C TYR A 115 9.87 8.91 -27.20
N THR A 116 11.16 8.76 -27.50
CA THR A 116 11.76 7.48 -27.86
C THR A 116 11.69 6.50 -26.69
N LEU A 117 12.04 6.96 -25.47
CA LEU A 117 11.92 6.14 -24.27
C LEU A 117 10.45 5.72 -24.01
N GLN A 118 9.50 6.64 -24.21
CA GLN A 118 8.07 6.31 -24.11
C GLN A 118 7.63 5.24 -25.11
N VAL A 119 8.05 5.36 -26.37
CA VAL A 119 7.75 4.36 -27.40
C VAL A 119 8.34 3.00 -27.03
N VAL A 120 9.57 2.96 -26.50
CA VAL A 120 10.18 1.73 -25.99
C VAL A 120 9.36 1.10 -24.87
N VAL A 121 8.91 1.88 -23.88
CA VAL A 121 8.07 1.40 -22.77
C VAL A 121 6.71 0.91 -23.28
N MET A 122 6.09 1.61 -24.23
CA MET A 122 4.82 1.21 -24.84
C MET A 122 4.96 -0.11 -25.63
N LEU A 123 6.00 -0.23 -26.46
CA LEU A 123 6.29 -1.46 -27.20
C LEU A 123 6.56 -2.63 -26.24
N TRP A 124 7.31 -2.39 -25.17
CA TRP A 124 7.53 -3.36 -24.12
C TRP A 124 6.21 -3.82 -23.48
N ALA A 125 5.33 -2.88 -23.13
CA ALA A 125 4.03 -3.20 -22.54
C ALA A 125 3.16 -4.03 -23.49
N ILE A 126 3.15 -3.71 -24.79
CA ILE A 126 2.45 -4.49 -25.82
C ILE A 126 3.00 -5.93 -25.89
N VAL A 127 4.33 -6.09 -25.90
CA VAL A 127 4.98 -7.41 -25.88
C VAL A 127 4.62 -8.19 -24.60
N MET A 128 4.55 -7.51 -23.45
CA MET A 128 4.15 -8.13 -22.20
C MET A 128 2.70 -8.61 -22.21
N ILE A 129 1.78 -7.80 -22.74
CA ILE A 129 0.37 -8.17 -22.90
C ILE A 129 0.23 -9.34 -23.90
N ALA A 130 0.96 -9.31 -25.01
CA ALA A 130 0.93 -10.40 -26.00
C ALA A 130 1.45 -11.71 -25.39
N ARG A 131 2.57 -11.66 -24.66
CA ARG A 131 3.10 -12.81 -23.91
C ARG A 131 2.13 -13.30 -22.84
N ALA A 132 1.44 -12.38 -22.15
CA ALA A 132 0.43 -12.70 -21.15
C ALA A 132 -0.73 -13.48 -21.76
N ARG A 133 -1.26 -13.01 -22.90
CA ARG A 133 -2.35 -13.68 -23.63
C ARG A 133 -1.94 -15.05 -24.11
N HIS A 134 -0.77 -15.17 -24.75
CA HIS A 134 -0.25 -16.45 -25.20
C HIS A 134 -0.06 -17.45 -24.04
N ARG A 135 0.46 -16.98 -22.89
CA ARG A 135 0.57 -17.83 -21.69
C ARG A 135 -0.77 -18.14 -21.05
N ARG A 136 -1.75 -17.24 -21.08
CA ARG A 136 -3.11 -17.51 -20.60
C ARG A 136 -3.75 -18.61 -21.43
N GLU A 137 -3.66 -18.55 -22.75
CA GLU A 137 -4.14 -19.62 -23.63
C GLU A 137 -3.44 -20.95 -23.36
N PHE A 138 -2.14 -20.91 -23.09
CA PHE A 138 -1.38 -22.08 -22.67
C PHE A 138 -1.85 -22.63 -21.31
N VAL A 139 -2.07 -21.78 -20.31
CA VAL A 139 -2.57 -22.20 -18.98
C VAL A 139 -4.02 -22.70 -19.06
N GLN A 140 -4.86 -22.05 -19.86
CA GLN A 140 -6.26 -22.42 -20.07
C GLN A 140 -6.42 -23.72 -20.86
N SER A 141 -5.62 -23.93 -21.91
CA SER A 141 -5.59 -25.23 -22.63
C SER A 141 -5.09 -26.37 -21.74
N TYR A 142 -4.19 -26.06 -20.79
CA TYR A 142 -3.75 -26.99 -19.76
C TYR A 142 -4.82 -27.23 -18.68
N GLU A 143 -5.62 -26.21 -18.33
CA GLU A 143 -6.77 -26.30 -17.42
C GLU A 143 -7.93 -27.10 -18.00
N ALA A 144 -8.19 -26.97 -19.29
CA ALA A 144 -9.26 -27.68 -19.98
C ALA A 144 -9.00 -29.20 -20.11
N GLY A 145 -7.81 -29.69 -19.72
CA GLY A 145 -7.48 -31.12 -19.79
C GLY A 145 -7.37 -31.66 -21.23
N GLU A 146 -7.38 -30.79 -22.24
CA GLU A 146 -7.39 -31.17 -23.66
C GLU A 146 -6.00 -31.46 -24.24
N SER A 147 -5.06 -31.99 -23.45
CA SER A 147 -3.80 -32.50 -24.00
C SER A 147 -4.01 -33.88 -24.66
N LYS A 148 -4.79 -33.92 -25.76
CA LYS A 148 -5.19 -35.16 -26.45
C LYS A 148 -4.05 -35.88 -27.19
N THR A 149 -2.86 -35.28 -27.34
CA THR A 149 -1.79 -35.88 -28.17
C THR A 149 -0.47 -36.13 -27.43
N TRP A 150 -0.08 -35.31 -26.46
CA TRP A 150 1.20 -35.50 -25.74
C TRP A 150 1.15 -36.51 -24.58
N VAL A 151 -0.03 -36.74 -24.00
CA VAL A 151 -0.20 -37.67 -22.87
C VAL A 151 -0.23 -39.15 -23.32
N ALA A 152 -0.52 -39.42 -24.61
CA ALA A 152 -0.52 -40.78 -25.14
C ALA A 152 0.88 -41.42 -25.17
N ASP A 153 1.93 -40.65 -25.46
CA ASP A 153 3.32 -41.15 -25.44
C ASP A 153 3.93 -41.18 -24.04
N LEU A 154 3.59 -40.24 -23.16
CA LEU A 154 4.02 -40.26 -21.76
C LEU A 154 3.35 -41.38 -20.95
N ASN A 155 2.14 -41.81 -21.31
CA ASN A 155 1.48 -42.94 -20.65
C ASN A 155 2.19 -44.28 -20.87
N LYS A 156 2.95 -44.46 -21.97
CA LYS A 156 3.76 -45.68 -22.14
C LYS A 156 4.96 -45.74 -21.18
N VAL A 157 5.45 -44.60 -20.69
CA VAL A 157 6.59 -44.53 -19.74
C VAL A 157 6.13 -44.33 -18.29
N ALA A 158 4.96 -43.74 -18.06
CA ALA A 158 4.44 -43.43 -16.73
C ALA A 158 3.76 -44.60 -16.02
N ILE A 159 3.23 -45.60 -16.75
CA ILE A 159 2.48 -46.71 -16.14
C ILE A 159 3.38 -47.58 -15.24
N THR A 160 4.66 -47.76 -15.58
CA THR A 160 5.62 -48.50 -14.75
C THR A 160 5.99 -47.76 -13.45
N LYS A 161 6.13 -46.42 -13.47
CA LYS A 161 6.44 -45.65 -12.25
C LYS A 161 5.22 -45.45 -11.34
N ARG A 162 4.03 -45.23 -11.89
CA ARG A 162 2.78 -45.08 -11.09
C ARG A 162 2.35 -46.39 -10.44
N GLN A 163 2.56 -47.53 -11.09
CA GLN A 163 2.29 -48.83 -10.48
C GLN A 163 3.31 -49.16 -9.38
N MET A 164 4.57 -48.77 -9.55
CA MET A 164 5.60 -48.93 -8.51
C MET A 164 5.31 -48.04 -7.29
N LEU A 165 4.88 -46.79 -7.51
CA LEU A 165 4.50 -45.87 -6.43
C LEU A 165 3.26 -46.35 -5.67
N ARG A 166 2.22 -46.85 -6.38
CA ARG A 166 1.03 -47.44 -5.73
C ARG A 166 1.35 -48.72 -4.97
N ARG A 167 2.25 -49.58 -5.47
CA ARG A 167 2.65 -50.82 -4.79
C ARG A 167 3.42 -50.50 -3.50
N ILE A 168 4.32 -49.52 -3.54
CA ILE A 168 5.06 -49.02 -2.38
C ILE A 168 4.09 -48.40 -1.36
N MET A 169 3.18 -47.52 -1.78
CA MET A 169 2.21 -46.88 -0.89
C MET A 169 1.19 -47.85 -0.28
N SER A 170 0.82 -48.92 -1.00
CA SER A 170 -0.07 -49.96 -0.48
C SER A 170 0.61 -50.94 0.48
N GLN A 171 1.92 -51.14 0.36
CA GLN A 171 2.68 -52.05 1.22
C GLN A 171 3.17 -51.40 2.52
N THR A 172 3.20 -50.06 2.60
CA THR A 172 3.70 -49.35 3.79
C THR A 172 2.63 -48.92 4.80
N GLY A 173 1.34 -49.17 4.57
CA GLY A 173 0.29 -48.89 5.57
C GLY A 173 0.14 -47.40 5.95
N ALA A 174 0.57 -46.47 5.09
CA ALA A 174 0.81 -45.07 5.45
C ALA A 174 -0.46 -44.18 5.55
N GLY A 175 -1.67 -44.73 5.41
CA GLY A 175 -2.91 -43.94 5.48
C GLY A 175 -3.17 -43.34 6.86
N SER A 176 -2.84 -44.07 7.95
CA SER A 176 -2.93 -43.56 9.32
C SER A 176 -1.68 -42.79 9.76
N GLU A 177 -0.53 -43.01 9.13
CA GLU A 177 0.70 -42.25 9.41
C GLU A 177 0.70 -40.87 8.73
N PHE A 178 0.03 -40.71 7.57
CA PHE A 178 -0.12 -39.39 6.94
C PHE A 178 -1.03 -38.45 7.74
N ALA A 179 -2.10 -38.98 8.35
CA ALA A 179 -2.90 -38.22 9.31
C ALA A 179 -2.11 -37.86 10.58
N SER A 180 -1.03 -38.58 10.89
CA SER A 180 -0.10 -38.24 11.98
C SER A 180 0.98 -37.23 11.56
N MET A 181 1.38 -37.18 10.28
CA MET A 181 2.30 -36.17 9.75
C MET A 181 1.71 -34.76 9.74
N VAL A 182 0.40 -34.65 9.44
CA VAL A 182 -0.30 -33.35 9.48
C VAL A 182 -0.63 -32.93 10.93
N ASN A 183 -0.62 -33.87 11.89
CA ASN A 183 -0.90 -33.59 13.30
C ASN A 183 0.33 -33.27 14.18
N LEU A 184 1.59 -33.46 13.74
CA LEU A 184 2.68 -33.61 14.73
C LEU A 184 4.10 -33.23 14.25
N THR A 185 4.31 -32.14 13.52
CA THR A 185 5.60 -31.44 13.67
C THR A 185 5.62 -30.74 15.03
N GLN A 186 5.82 -31.55 16.07
CA GLN A 186 6.14 -31.07 17.40
C GLN A 186 7.36 -30.17 17.25
N ASN A 187 7.27 -28.94 17.73
CA ASN A 187 8.36 -27.98 17.62
C ASN A 187 9.61 -28.60 18.27
N PRO A 188 10.74 -28.79 17.54
CA PRO A 188 11.93 -29.43 18.10
C PRO A 188 12.55 -28.62 19.25
N ASP A 189 12.27 -27.31 19.29
CA ASP A 189 12.71 -26.44 20.39
C ASP A 189 11.80 -26.58 21.64
N PHE A 190 10.68 -27.31 21.57
CA PHE A 190 9.73 -27.43 22.67
C PHE A 190 10.33 -28.14 23.88
N LYS A 191 10.58 -27.38 24.94
CA LYS A 191 10.92 -27.93 26.25
C LYS A 191 9.67 -28.13 27.09
N LYS A 192 9.46 -29.34 27.63
CA LYS A 192 8.36 -29.65 28.55
C LYS A 192 8.66 -29.08 29.95
N THR A 193 8.68 -27.77 30.08
CA THR A 193 8.74 -27.07 31.37
C THR A 193 7.33 -26.83 31.88
N ALA A 194 7.08 -27.09 33.17
CA ALA A 194 5.84 -26.68 33.83
C ALA A 194 5.80 -25.15 33.84
N TYR A 195 5.06 -24.55 32.91
CA TYR A 195 4.99 -23.11 32.78
C TYR A 195 4.20 -22.51 33.94
N HIS A 196 4.93 -21.91 34.88
CA HIS A 196 4.32 -21.07 35.91
C HIS A 196 3.82 -19.75 35.28
N LYS A 197 2.70 -19.21 35.79
CA LYS A 197 2.16 -17.88 35.43
C LYS A 197 3.22 -16.77 35.22
N PRO A 198 4.30 -16.64 36.03
CA PRO A 198 5.37 -15.67 35.78
C PRO A 198 6.05 -15.78 34.41
N TRP A 199 6.18 -16.98 33.83
CA TRP A 199 6.78 -17.13 32.49
C TRP A 199 5.93 -16.47 31.40
N LEU A 200 4.61 -16.66 31.46
CA LEU A 200 3.69 -16.03 30.51
C LEU A 200 3.80 -14.49 30.59
N ILE A 201 3.82 -13.94 31.80
CA ILE A 201 3.98 -12.50 32.04
C ILE A 201 5.32 -12.01 31.46
N TRP A 202 6.39 -12.76 31.68
CA TRP A 202 7.71 -12.46 31.12
C TRP A 202 7.73 -12.49 29.58
N CYS A 203 7.10 -13.48 28.95
CA CYS A 203 6.98 -13.55 27.49
C CYS A 203 6.19 -12.37 26.92
N VAL A 204 5.08 -11.98 27.56
CA VAL A 204 4.30 -10.80 27.15
C VAL A 204 5.15 -9.54 27.29
N PHE A 205 5.83 -9.36 28.42
CA PHE A 205 6.72 -8.22 28.64
C PHE A 205 7.82 -8.13 27.58
N LEU A 206 8.52 -9.23 27.27
CA LEU A 206 9.54 -9.28 26.22
C LEU A 206 8.96 -8.99 24.84
N THR A 207 7.73 -9.45 24.55
CA THR A 207 7.05 -9.18 23.29
C THR A 207 6.75 -7.68 23.14
N VAL A 208 6.22 -7.05 24.20
CA VAL A 208 5.94 -5.61 24.23
C VAL A 208 7.23 -4.80 24.11
N LEU A 209 8.27 -5.14 24.89
CA LEU A 209 9.54 -4.45 24.86
C LEU A 209 10.25 -4.59 23.50
N GLY A 210 10.27 -5.80 22.95
CA GLY A 210 10.87 -6.07 21.63
C GLY A 210 10.13 -5.35 20.50
N SER A 211 8.80 -5.33 20.54
CA SER A 211 7.98 -4.60 19.58
C SER A 211 8.20 -3.09 19.70
N LEU A 212 8.24 -2.54 20.92
CA LEU A 212 8.51 -1.13 21.17
C LEU A 212 9.89 -0.72 20.65
N LEU A 213 10.93 -1.52 20.95
CA LEU A 213 12.28 -1.27 20.46
C LEU A 213 12.33 -1.28 18.92
N CYS A 214 11.66 -2.25 18.28
CA CYS A 214 11.59 -2.32 16.83
C CYS A 214 10.88 -1.10 16.23
N LEU A 215 9.77 -0.65 16.83
CA LEU A 215 9.05 0.55 16.40
C LEU A 215 9.88 1.82 16.59
N VAL A 216 10.62 1.96 17.70
CA VAL A 216 11.52 3.08 17.92
C VAL A 216 12.64 3.10 16.88
N LEU A 217 13.25 1.95 16.57
CA LEU A 217 14.29 1.85 15.54
C LEU A 217 13.75 2.17 14.15
N ALA A 218 12.59 1.62 13.78
CA ALA A 218 11.94 1.93 12.50
C ALA A 218 11.57 3.42 12.41
N GLY A 219 11.06 4.00 13.51
CA GLY A 219 10.70 5.41 13.58
C GLY A 219 11.90 6.34 13.46
N LEU A 220 13.00 6.05 14.17
CA LEU A 220 14.26 6.79 14.04
C LEU A 220 14.81 6.70 12.61
N PHE A 221 14.78 5.52 12.03
CA PHE A 221 15.27 5.29 10.67
C PHE A 221 14.47 6.12 9.66
N LEU A 222 13.14 6.04 9.73
CA LEU A 222 12.23 6.82 8.91
C LEU A 222 12.45 8.32 9.06
N LEU A 223 12.62 8.78 10.29
CA LEU A 223 12.87 10.18 10.57
C LEU A 223 14.17 10.64 9.91
N VAL A 224 15.26 9.87 10.01
CA VAL A 224 16.53 10.15 9.33
C VAL A 224 16.36 10.25 7.82
N THR A 225 15.62 9.34 7.20
CA THR A 225 15.37 9.40 5.75
C THR A 225 14.49 10.57 5.33
N MET A 226 13.52 10.95 6.16
CA MET A 226 12.68 12.13 5.90
C MET A 226 13.50 13.41 6.04
N GLU A 227 14.34 13.51 7.07
CA GLU A 227 15.29 14.61 7.25
C GLU A 227 16.25 14.72 6.06
N LEU A 228 16.75 13.59 5.55
CA LEU A 228 17.57 13.57 4.33
C LEU A 228 16.81 14.13 3.13
N LYS A 229 15.55 13.71 2.93
CA LYS A 229 14.71 14.21 1.85
C LYS A 229 14.44 15.72 2.00
N PHE A 230 14.19 16.20 3.21
CA PHE A 230 14.07 17.62 3.51
C PHE A 230 15.33 18.41 3.18
N SER A 231 16.48 17.93 3.66
CA SER A 231 17.76 18.57 3.42
C SER A 231 18.05 18.61 1.91
N LEU A 232 17.71 17.56 1.15
CA LEU A 232 17.82 17.56 -0.30
C LEU A 232 16.94 18.64 -0.97
N ILE A 233 15.68 18.78 -0.55
CA ILE A 233 14.75 19.76 -1.14
C ILE A 233 15.13 21.19 -0.75
N TYR A 234 15.26 21.46 0.55
CA TYR A 234 15.32 22.82 1.08
C TYR A 234 16.73 23.36 1.27
N GLU A 235 17.67 22.54 1.71
CA GLU A 235 19.05 22.99 1.97
C GLU A 235 19.89 22.89 0.70
N TRP A 236 19.91 21.71 0.06
CA TRP A 236 20.67 21.49 -1.16
C TRP A 236 19.96 22.09 -2.39
N GLY A 237 18.68 21.79 -2.57
CA GLY A 237 17.84 22.35 -3.64
C GLY A 237 17.53 23.84 -3.49
N ASP A 238 17.72 24.41 -2.29
CA ASP A 238 17.46 25.83 -1.98
C ASP A 238 16.05 26.26 -2.39
N CYS A 239 15.12 25.30 -2.33
CA CYS A 239 13.77 25.50 -2.81
C CYS A 239 12.97 26.50 -1.99
N TYR A 240 13.44 26.81 -0.79
CA TYR A 240 12.90 27.91 -0.02
C TYR A 240 13.06 29.26 -0.74
N LYS A 241 14.28 29.62 -1.18
CA LYS A 241 14.55 30.92 -1.82
C LYS A 241 13.95 31.01 -3.22
N LEU A 242 13.94 29.88 -3.93
CA LEU A 242 13.43 29.78 -5.28
C LEU A 242 11.91 29.61 -5.34
N GLY A 243 11.25 29.37 -4.20
CA GLY A 243 9.84 29.01 -4.17
C GLY A 243 9.54 27.72 -4.92
N CYS A 244 10.50 26.78 -5.00
CA CYS A 244 10.31 25.49 -5.63
C CYS A 244 9.88 24.40 -4.66
N HIS A 245 9.48 23.25 -5.20
CA HIS A 245 9.17 22.04 -4.42
C HIS A 245 10.10 20.88 -4.76
N ASP A 246 10.86 21.00 -5.85
CA ASP A 246 11.73 19.95 -6.37
C ASP A 246 13.15 20.51 -6.56
N PRO A 247 14.19 19.87 -5.98
CA PRO A 247 15.58 20.26 -6.23
C PRO A 247 15.97 20.24 -7.71
N SER A 248 15.17 19.62 -8.59
CA SER A 248 15.32 19.70 -10.04
C SER A 248 15.32 21.13 -10.57
N ASN A 249 14.62 22.06 -9.92
CA ASN A 249 14.56 23.45 -10.38
C ASN A 249 15.92 24.16 -10.25
N LYS A 250 16.75 23.74 -9.29
CA LYS A 250 18.11 24.27 -9.10
C LYS A 250 19.18 23.40 -9.75
N HIS A 251 19.07 22.08 -9.62
CA HIS A 251 20.12 21.12 -10.01
C HIS A 251 19.78 20.28 -11.24
N GLY A 252 18.66 20.57 -11.91
CA GLY A 252 18.21 19.83 -13.10
C GLY A 252 18.06 18.33 -12.83
N PHE A 253 18.61 17.52 -13.72
CA PHE A 253 18.55 16.06 -13.61
C PHE A 253 19.21 15.51 -12.34
N ALA A 254 20.29 16.14 -11.86
CA ALA A 254 20.94 15.71 -10.61
C ALA A 254 20.00 15.86 -9.41
N GLY A 255 19.12 16.88 -9.44
CA GLY A 255 18.05 17.05 -8.45
C GLY A 255 17.03 15.92 -8.48
N VAL A 256 16.59 15.54 -9.67
CA VAL A 256 15.66 14.42 -9.87
C VAL A 256 16.31 13.10 -9.41
N LEU A 257 17.57 12.86 -9.78
CA LEU A 257 18.27 11.62 -9.46
C LEU A 257 18.54 11.48 -7.96
N SER A 258 18.84 12.56 -7.24
CA SER A 258 18.99 12.53 -5.78
C SER A 258 17.67 12.25 -5.07
N MET A 259 16.55 12.82 -5.56
CA MET A 259 15.21 12.52 -5.06
C MET A 259 14.81 11.06 -5.28
N ILE A 260 15.01 10.55 -6.49
CA ILE A 260 14.79 9.12 -6.80
C ILE A 260 15.69 8.24 -5.95
N GLY A 261 16.97 8.60 -5.79
CA GLY A 261 17.91 7.89 -4.94
C GLY A 261 17.48 7.85 -3.48
N CYS A 262 16.98 8.96 -2.95
CA CYS A 262 16.43 9.05 -1.60
C CYS A 262 15.16 8.19 -1.45
N ASP A 263 14.28 8.18 -2.44
CA ASP A 263 13.08 7.36 -2.44
C ASP A 263 13.40 5.86 -2.54
N ILE A 264 14.39 5.47 -3.35
CA ILE A 264 14.90 4.09 -3.42
C ILE A 264 15.54 3.70 -2.08
N LEU A 265 16.34 4.58 -1.48
CA LEU A 265 16.95 4.33 -0.19
C LEU A 265 15.88 4.12 0.89
N LEU A 266 14.88 5.00 0.94
CA LEU A 266 13.72 4.89 1.84
C LEU A 266 12.96 3.57 1.61
N ALA A 267 12.74 3.18 0.36
CA ALA A 267 12.04 1.94 0.02
C ALA A 267 12.83 0.68 0.42
N LEU A 268 14.13 0.63 0.11
CA LEU A 268 14.99 -0.49 0.48
C LEU A 268 15.04 -0.64 2.00
N THR A 269 15.14 0.47 2.70
CA THR A 269 15.30 0.46 4.14
C THR A 269 14.00 0.15 4.87
N LEU A 270 12.87 0.73 4.45
CA LEU A 270 11.55 0.32 4.93
C LEU A 270 11.28 -1.14 4.60
N ASN A 271 11.15 -1.50 3.32
CA ASN A 271 10.60 -2.80 2.95
C ASN A 271 11.58 -3.93 3.23
N VAL A 272 12.88 -3.75 2.95
CA VAL A 272 13.88 -4.81 3.12
C VAL A 272 14.43 -4.79 4.53
N ALA A 273 14.98 -3.66 4.99
CA ALA A 273 15.67 -3.65 6.28
C ALA A 273 14.69 -3.76 7.46
N THR A 274 13.61 -2.98 7.50
CA THR A 274 12.63 -3.12 8.58
C THR A 274 11.85 -4.43 8.47
N GLY A 275 11.50 -4.90 7.27
CA GLY A 275 10.84 -6.18 7.06
C GLY A 275 11.65 -7.38 7.59
N GLU A 276 12.95 -7.47 7.25
CA GLU A 276 13.82 -8.53 7.75
C GLU A 276 14.10 -8.40 9.26
N LEU A 277 14.23 -7.17 9.76
CA LEU A 277 14.39 -6.92 11.19
C LEU A 277 13.14 -7.36 11.96
N CYS A 278 11.93 -7.02 11.48
CA CYS A 278 10.66 -7.45 12.04
C CYS A 278 10.55 -8.99 12.09
N LYS A 279 10.94 -9.69 11.01
CA LYS A 279 10.99 -11.16 10.98
C LYS A 279 11.96 -11.72 12.01
N ALA A 280 13.16 -11.15 12.12
CA ALA A 280 14.16 -11.57 13.10
C ALA A 280 13.66 -11.39 14.55
N PHE A 281 13.01 -10.26 14.85
CA PHE A 281 12.40 -10.01 16.15
C PHE A 281 11.23 -10.97 16.42
N ALA A 282 10.33 -11.14 15.46
CA ALA A 282 9.19 -12.04 15.58
C ALA A 282 9.62 -13.50 15.77
N TYR A 283 10.65 -13.95 15.07
CA TYR A 283 11.25 -15.27 15.25
C TYR A 283 11.77 -15.46 16.69
N ARG A 284 12.48 -14.46 17.23
CA ARG A 284 13.00 -14.49 18.60
C ARG A 284 11.87 -14.48 19.64
N ILE A 285 10.84 -13.67 19.42
CA ILE A 285 9.64 -13.64 20.25
C ILE A 285 8.98 -15.02 20.22
N ALA A 286 8.59 -15.51 19.03
CA ALA A 286 7.89 -16.79 18.88
C ALA A 286 8.68 -17.99 19.46
N LYS A 287 10.02 -17.96 19.36
CA LYS A 287 10.89 -18.96 20.00
C LYS A 287 10.82 -18.89 21.53
N THR A 288 10.72 -17.70 22.12
CA THR A 288 10.64 -17.49 23.57
C THR A 288 9.32 -17.97 24.16
N TRP A 289 8.23 -17.89 23.40
CA TRP A 289 6.92 -18.40 23.81
C TRP A 289 6.84 -19.94 23.90
N ASN A 290 7.83 -20.67 23.35
CA ASN A 290 7.96 -22.12 23.41
C ASN A 290 6.66 -22.89 23.07
N PHE A 291 6.09 -22.63 21.89
CA PHE A 291 4.90 -23.34 21.42
C PHE A 291 5.18 -24.83 21.21
N ARG A 292 4.21 -25.68 21.57
CA ARG A 292 4.26 -27.13 21.34
C ARG A 292 4.14 -27.49 19.85
N SER A 293 3.27 -26.78 19.13
CA SER A 293 3.03 -26.97 17.69
C SER A 293 3.91 -26.03 16.87
N MET A 294 4.58 -26.56 15.84
CA MET A 294 5.36 -25.77 14.89
C MET A 294 4.48 -24.81 14.07
N ILE A 295 3.27 -25.23 13.70
CA ILE A 295 2.31 -24.42 12.95
C ILE A 295 1.94 -23.16 13.74
N LEU A 296 1.64 -23.32 15.04
CA LEU A 296 1.30 -22.20 15.90
C LEU A 296 2.48 -21.22 16.06
N ARG A 297 3.70 -21.75 16.18
CA ARG A 297 4.91 -20.92 16.22
C ARG A 297 5.07 -20.10 14.94
N GLN A 298 4.96 -20.74 13.78
CA GLN A 298 5.09 -20.07 12.48
C GLN A 298 3.99 -19.03 12.28
N PHE A 299 2.76 -19.34 12.69
CA PHE A 299 1.65 -18.39 12.66
C PHE A 299 1.95 -17.16 13.52
N VAL A 300 2.36 -17.35 14.78
CA VAL A 300 2.69 -16.24 15.69
C VAL A 300 3.89 -15.45 15.18
N GLU A 301 4.90 -16.10 14.63
CA GLU A 301 6.05 -15.46 13.99
C GLU A 301 5.62 -14.56 12.82
N HIS A 302 4.84 -15.08 11.86
CA HIS A 302 4.40 -14.31 10.70
C HIS A 302 3.45 -13.18 11.10
N PHE A 303 2.50 -13.47 12.00
CA PHE A 303 1.54 -12.48 12.48
C PHE A 303 2.22 -11.36 13.26
N THR A 304 3.18 -11.67 14.12
CA THR A 304 3.94 -10.67 14.89
C THR A 304 4.81 -9.82 13.96
N ALA A 305 5.51 -10.43 12.99
CA ALA A 305 6.32 -9.70 12.02
C ALA A 305 5.46 -8.71 11.23
N MET A 306 4.32 -9.17 10.71
CA MET A 306 3.37 -8.34 9.95
C MET A 306 2.75 -7.24 10.82
N PHE A 307 2.39 -7.53 12.06
CA PHE A 307 1.81 -6.54 12.96
C PHE A 307 2.79 -5.41 13.29
N ILE A 308 4.07 -5.75 13.54
CA ILE A 308 5.12 -4.76 13.77
C ILE A 308 5.33 -3.94 12.49
N ASP A 309 5.39 -4.58 11.32
CA ASP A 309 5.57 -3.91 10.03
C ASP A 309 4.43 -2.93 9.71
N ILE A 310 3.17 -3.34 9.92
CA ILE A 310 1.98 -2.48 9.73
C ILE A 310 2.02 -1.28 10.68
N ILE A 311 2.35 -1.49 11.96
CA ILE A 311 2.44 -0.36 12.91
C ILE A 311 3.62 0.55 12.56
N ALA A 312 4.76 -0.02 12.15
CA ALA A 312 5.94 0.75 11.76
C ALA A 312 5.66 1.61 10.53
N THR A 313 4.98 1.08 9.53
CA THR A 313 4.64 1.82 8.30
C THR A 313 3.47 2.77 8.53
N ILE A 314 2.27 2.25 8.80
CA ILE A 314 1.04 3.06 8.93
C ILE A 314 1.12 3.98 10.14
N GLY A 315 1.60 3.48 11.28
CA GLY A 315 1.71 4.26 12.51
C GLY A 315 2.66 5.45 12.36
N MET A 316 3.78 5.27 11.65
CA MET A 316 4.72 6.37 11.41
C MET A 316 4.21 7.38 10.40
N PHE A 317 3.58 6.97 9.30
CA PHE A 317 2.96 7.93 8.39
C PHE A 317 1.80 8.68 9.04
N SER A 318 1.02 8.00 9.88
CA SER A 318 -0.01 8.65 10.69
C SER A 318 0.61 9.64 11.66
N TYR A 319 1.68 9.26 12.36
CA TYR A 319 2.40 10.16 13.25
C TYR A 319 2.96 11.37 12.50
N LEU A 320 3.56 11.19 11.33
CA LEU A 320 4.03 12.30 10.48
C LEU A 320 2.87 13.19 10.04
N ALA A 321 1.74 12.62 9.62
CA ALA A 321 0.54 13.41 9.28
C ALA A 321 0.10 14.28 10.48
N PHE A 322 0.00 13.69 11.68
CA PHE A 322 -0.43 14.39 12.89
C PHE A 322 0.61 15.36 13.45
N SER A 323 1.90 15.06 13.31
CA SER A 323 3.00 15.86 13.84
C SER A 323 3.53 16.89 12.86
N PHE A 324 3.21 16.81 11.58
CA PHE A 324 3.67 17.75 10.57
C PHE A 324 2.54 18.66 10.05
N LEU A 325 1.39 18.08 9.69
CA LEU A 325 0.32 18.84 9.01
C LEU A 325 -0.43 19.84 9.89
N PRO A 326 -1.05 19.46 11.04
CA PRO A 326 -1.91 20.40 11.74
C PRO A 326 -1.11 21.60 12.27
N GLU A 327 -1.62 22.80 12.03
CA GLU A 327 -1.29 24.00 12.80
C GLU A 327 -2.35 24.09 13.89
N TRP A 328 -1.99 23.82 15.14
CA TRP A 328 -2.89 24.01 16.28
C TRP A 328 -2.95 25.49 16.70
N GLU A 329 -2.02 26.29 16.21
CA GLU A 329 -1.89 27.73 16.42
C GLU A 329 -1.57 28.39 15.08
N GLN A 330 -2.11 29.58 14.82
CA GLN A 330 -1.75 30.37 13.64
C GLN A 330 -0.28 30.80 13.74
N THR A 331 0.57 30.21 12.91
CA THR A 331 1.97 30.63 12.77
C THR A 331 2.01 31.84 11.85
N VAL A 332 2.49 32.97 12.37
CA VAL A 332 2.82 34.12 11.51
C VAL A 332 4.01 33.69 10.64
N PRO A 333 3.94 33.83 9.30
CA PRO A 333 5.05 33.50 8.42
C PRO A 333 6.32 34.21 8.89
N ARG A 334 7.35 33.46 9.25
CA ARG A 334 8.67 33.99 9.61
C ARG A 334 9.63 33.81 8.45
N GLU A 335 10.57 34.75 8.32
CA GLU A 335 11.69 34.59 7.40
C GLU A 335 12.50 33.34 7.76
N TRP A 336 12.94 32.59 6.75
CA TRP A 336 13.65 31.32 6.98
C TRP A 336 15.01 31.45 7.60
N ASP A 337 15.68 32.59 7.40
CA ASP A 337 16.97 32.87 8.00
C ASP A 337 16.82 33.14 9.51
N ASP A 338 15.60 33.42 9.98
CA ASP A 338 15.30 33.53 11.40
C ASP A 338 15.13 32.14 12.02
N SER A 339 16.10 31.71 12.83
CA SER A 339 16.00 30.47 13.62
C SER A 339 15.23 30.65 14.94
N SER A 340 14.74 31.86 15.23
CA SER A 340 14.05 32.14 16.49
C SER A 340 12.86 31.20 16.66
N GLY A 341 12.83 30.49 17.80
CA GLY A 341 11.79 29.50 18.09
C GLY A 341 11.99 28.12 17.47
N CYS A 342 13.11 27.84 16.80
CA CYS A 342 13.47 26.46 16.42
C CYS A 342 14.23 25.71 17.53
N ASP A 343 14.78 26.44 18.50
CA ASP A 343 15.51 25.93 19.66
C ASP A 343 14.65 25.05 20.59
N ILE A 344 13.32 25.19 20.54
CA ILE A 344 12.39 24.33 21.28
C ILE A 344 12.28 22.92 20.69
N PHE A 345 12.64 22.72 19.42
CA PHE A 345 12.49 21.44 18.75
C PHE A 345 13.74 20.57 18.91
N TRP A 346 13.51 19.28 19.19
CA TRP A 346 14.57 18.34 19.54
C TRP A 346 15.44 17.95 18.34
N ASP A 347 14.86 17.91 17.14
CA ASP A 347 15.54 17.64 15.86
C ASP A 347 16.54 18.75 15.53
N TYR A 348 16.16 20.01 15.76
CA TYR A 348 17.04 21.17 15.61
C TYR A 348 18.23 21.08 16.58
N GLN A 349 17.99 20.77 17.85
CA GLN A 349 19.05 20.59 18.84
C GLN A 349 19.96 19.41 18.49
N ALA A 350 19.39 18.28 18.07
CA ALA A 350 20.16 17.10 17.67
C ALA A 350 21.04 17.41 16.46
N CYS A 351 20.50 18.09 15.44
CA CYS A 351 21.25 18.54 14.27
C CYS A 351 22.43 19.44 14.69
N ARG A 352 22.22 20.42 15.58
CA ARG A 352 23.30 21.32 16.03
C ARG A 352 24.45 20.56 16.69
N VAL A 353 24.13 19.56 17.52
CA VAL A 353 25.13 18.72 18.19
C VAL A 353 25.87 17.85 17.18
N VAL A 354 25.14 17.18 16.27
CA VAL A 354 25.72 16.25 15.29
C VAL A 354 26.60 16.99 14.27
N ARG A 355 26.16 18.14 13.78
CA ARG A 355 26.91 18.95 12.80
C ARG A 355 27.96 19.87 13.44
N SER A 356 28.03 19.92 14.78
CA SER A 356 28.92 20.84 15.50
C SER A 356 28.77 22.30 15.05
N CYS A 357 27.53 22.74 14.84
CA CYS A 357 27.23 24.08 14.37
C CYS A 357 27.78 25.13 15.36
N ALA A 358 28.32 26.24 14.84
CA ALA A 358 28.75 27.34 15.68
C ALA A 358 27.58 27.89 16.52
N PRO A 359 27.82 28.40 17.74
CA PRO A 359 26.76 28.96 18.58
C PRO A 359 26.02 30.11 17.88
N ASP A 360 26.72 30.86 17.03
CA ASP A 360 26.23 32.02 16.30
C ASP A 360 25.64 31.66 14.91
N ASP A 361 25.86 30.44 14.42
CA ASP A 361 25.29 29.98 13.14
C ASP A 361 23.90 29.40 13.37
N LEU A 362 22.95 30.31 13.40
CA LEU A 362 21.52 30.05 13.55
C LEU A 362 20.93 29.28 12.35
N THR A 363 21.56 29.39 11.17
CA THR A 363 21.08 28.81 9.91
C THR A 363 21.46 27.35 9.68
N CYS A 364 22.51 26.87 10.34
CA CYS A 364 23.09 25.52 10.15
C CYS A 364 22.09 24.35 10.22
N CYS A 365 21.00 24.50 10.98
CA CYS A 365 19.98 23.46 11.17
C CYS A 365 18.54 23.93 10.94
N THR A 366 18.32 25.05 10.23
CA THR A 366 16.95 25.53 9.98
C THR A 366 16.14 24.60 9.07
N GLY A 367 16.81 23.71 8.32
CA GLY A 367 16.19 22.72 7.44
C GLY A 367 15.65 21.46 8.11
N THR A 368 15.70 21.32 9.44
CA THR A 368 15.15 20.13 10.11
C THR A 368 13.63 20.11 10.04
N LEU A 369 13.02 18.92 10.04
CA LEU A 369 11.58 18.68 9.85
C LEU A 369 10.68 19.62 10.68
N PHE A 370 10.92 19.72 11.99
CA PHE A 370 10.04 20.48 12.89
C PHE A 370 10.33 21.98 12.88
N CYS A 371 11.58 22.39 12.63
CA CYS A 371 11.90 23.80 12.39
C CYS A 371 11.30 24.28 11.05
N ALA A 372 11.36 23.45 10.00
CA ALA A 372 10.69 23.72 8.74
C ALA A 372 9.16 23.80 8.92
N ARG A 373 8.58 22.90 9.73
CA ARG A 373 7.14 22.92 10.05
C ARG A 373 6.69 24.25 10.66
N SER A 374 7.46 24.88 11.54
CA SER A 374 7.05 26.15 12.14
C SER A 374 7.12 27.33 11.18
N LYS A 375 7.84 27.19 10.06
CA LYS A 375 8.06 28.23 9.05
C LYS A 375 7.16 28.09 7.83
N LEU A 376 6.80 26.86 7.47
CA LEU A 376 5.94 26.57 6.34
C LEU A 376 4.47 26.77 6.71
N ASN A 377 3.72 27.44 5.84
CA ASN A 377 2.27 27.55 6.01
C ASN A 377 1.59 26.17 5.83
N PHE A 378 0.33 26.04 6.27
CA PHE A 378 -0.41 24.78 6.14
C PHE A 378 -0.45 24.22 4.71
N GLN A 379 -0.60 25.07 3.69
CA GLN A 379 -0.67 24.65 2.30
C GLN A 379 0.65 24.02 1.83
N GLN A 380 1.78 24.66 2.12
CA GLN A 380 3.11 24.17 1.81
C GLN A 380 3.41 22.88 2.57
N ARG A 381 3.06 22.80 3.85
CA ARG A 381 3.22 21.55 4.64
C ARG A 381 2.40 20.41 4.04
N ARG A 382 1.18 20.70 3.58
CA ARG A 382 0.35 19.71 2.89
C ARG A 382 0.96 19.26 1.58
N GLU A 383 1.50 20.17 0.77
CA GLU A 383 2.16 19.86 -0.50
C GLU A 383 3.41 19.02 -0.30
N VAL A 384 4.25 19.38 0.67
CA VAL A 384 5.44 18.63 1.06
C VAL A 384 5.07 17.23 1.55
N PHE A 385 4.04 17.13 2.38
CA PHE A 385 3.53 15.84 2.84
C PHE A 385 2.96 15.01 1.68
N TYR A 386 2.26 15.63 0.73
CA TYR A 386 1.83 14.96 -0.49
C TYR A 386 3.01 14.54 -1.37
N ALA A 387 4.10 15.28 -1.42
CA ALA A 387 5.31 14.87 -2.13
C ALA A 387 6.00 13.68 -1.46
N TRP A 388 5.90 13.52 -0.13
CA TRP A 388 6.33 12.28 0.53
C TRP A 388 5.40 11.11 0.26
N LEU A 389 4.09 11.34 0.29
CA LEU A 389 3.09 10.30 0.01
C LEU A 389 3.00 9.94 -1.47
N GLY A 390 3.32 10.87 -2.36
CA GLY A 390 3.13 10.74 -3.81
C GLY A 390 4.27 10.01 -4.52
N GLY A 391 5.36 9.69 -3.83
CA GLY A 391 6.40 8.84 -4.37
C GLY A 391 5.87 7.43 -4.67
N LEU A 392 6.52 6.74 -5.61
CA LEU A 392 6.20 5.38 -6.09
C LEU A 392 6.06 4.32 -4.96
N PHE A 393 6.51 4.64 -3.75
CA PHE A 393 6.74 3.73 -2.65
C PHE A 393 5.84 3.90 -1.43
N VAL A 394 4.88 4.83 -1.41
CA VAL A 394 3.79 4.77 -0.42
C VAL A 394 2.65 3.92 -0.95
N VAL A 395 2.41 3.90 -2.27
CA VAL A 395 1.38 3.00 -2.81
C VAL A 395 1.87 1.55 -2.91
N ALA A 396 3.15 1.30 -3.22
CA ALA A 396 3.65 -0.07 -3.41
C ALA A 396 3.50 -0.98 -2.16
N PRO A 397 3.83 -0.57 -0.92
CA PRO A 397 3.58 -1.37 0.29
C PRO A 397 2.09 -1.51 0.58
N PHE A 398 1.27 -0.48 0.31
CA PHE A 398 -0.19 -0.58 0.46
C PHE A 398 -0.79 -1.56 -0.54
N VAL A 399 -0.33 -1.56 -1.80
CA VAL A 399 -0.70 -2.55 -2.82
C VAL A 399 -0.17 -3.93 -2.45
N GLU A 400 1.03 -4.04 -1.90
CA GLU A 400 1.60 -5.30 -1.43
C GLU A 400 0.81 -5.86 -0.25
N ILE A 401 0.51 -5.08 0.78
CA ILE A 401 -0.35 -5.47 1.91
C ILE A 401 -1.76 -5.82 1.42
N LEU A 402 -2.32 -5.04 0.50
CA LEU A 402 -3.66 -5.27 -0.03
C LEU A 402 -3.70 -6.57 -0.86
N MET A 403 -2.70 -6.82 -1.70
CA MET A 403 -2.63 -8.00 -2.57
C MET A 403 -2.15 -9.27 -1.86
N LEU A 404 -1.25 -9.16 -0.88
CA LEU A 404 -0.71 -10.30 -0.13
C LEU A 404 -1.57 -10.69 1.07
N PHE A 405 -2.35 -9.76 1.63
CA PHE A 405 -3.08 -10.01 2.86
C PHE A 405 -4.58 -9.78 2.75
N ILE A 406 -5.02 -8.57 2.37
CA ILE A 406 -6.44 -8.26 2.33
C ILE A 406 -7.16 -9.13 1.29
N VAL A 407 -6.60 -9.25 0.08
CA VAL A 407 -7.19 -10.07 -0.98
C VAL A 407 -7.24 -11.56 -0.60
N PRO A 408 -6.16 -12.21 -0.10
CA PRO A 408 -6.23 -13.59 0.37
C PRO A 408 -7.13 -13.81 1.59
N LEU A 409 -7.16 -12.89 2.55
CA LEU A 409 -8.04 -12.97 3.72
C LEU A 409 -9.51 -12.88 3.30
N VAL A 410 -9.86 -11.91 2.45
CA VAL A 410 -11.22 -11.77 1.90
C VAL A 410 -11.58 -13.00 1.07
N ALA A 411 -10.68 -13.51 0.24
CA ALA A 411 -10.89 -14.73 -0.52
C ALA A 411 -11.13 -15.95 0.38
N TYR A 412 -10.36 -16.09 1.47
CA TYR A 412 -10.54 -17.15 2.46
C TYR A 412 -11.89 -17.05 3.17
N VAL A 413 -12.29 -15.84 3.62
CA VAL A 413 -13.60 -15.61 4.26
C VAL A 413 -14.76 -15.91 3.30
N ILE A 414 -14.65 -15.50 2.03
CA ILE A 414 -15.64 -15.83 0.99
C ILE A 414 -15.70 -17.35 0.78
N HIS A 415 -14.56 -18.02 0.70
CA HIS A 415 -14.51 -19.47 0.52
C HIS A 415 -15.18 -20.22 1.68
N VAL A 416 -14.87 -19.85 2.93
CA VAL A 416 -15.49 -20.43 4.13
C VAL A 416 -17.01 -20.19 4.15
N GLN A 417 -17.48 -19.01 3.75
CA GLN A 417 -18.91 -18.74 3.63
C GLN A 417 -19.58 -19.60 2.56
N VAL A 418 -18.97 -19.75 1.39
CA VAL A 418 -19.51 -20.60 0.31
C VAL A 418 -19.58 -22.07 0.75
N GLU A 419 -18.57 -22.55 1.47
CA GLU A 419 -18.54 -23.93 1.97
C GLU A 419 -19.62 -24.19 3.03
N ILE A 420 -19.87 -23.23 3.93
CA ILE A 420 -20.95 -23.31 4.93
C ILE A 420 -22.33 -23.34 4.24
N ILE A 421 -22.54 -22.52 3.21
CA ILE A 421 -23.80 -22.49 2.45
C ILE A 421 -23.99 -23.82 1.69
N ARG A 422 -22.92 -24.33 1.08
CA ARG A 422 -22.96 -25.59 0.33
C ARG A 422 -23.24 -26.79 1.23
N GLN A 423 -22.67 -26.82 2.44
CA GLN A 423 -23.00 -27.84 3.44
C GLN A 423 -24.43 -27.77 3.95
N SER A 424 -25.10 -26.60 3.89
CA SER A 424 -26.50 -26.50 4.29
C SER A 424 -27.50 -26.96 3.22
N ASP A 425 -27.06 -27.13 1.98
CA ASP A 425 -27.93 -27.56 0.87
C ASP A 425 -27.97 -29.10 0.69
N ASP A 426 -27.05 -29.85 1.32
CA ASP A 426 -26.99 -31.32 1.22
C ASP A 426 -27.83 -32.05 2.29
N ASP A 427 -28.44 -31.33 3.24
CA ASP A 427 -29.45 -31.87 4.15
C ASP A 427 -30.85 -31.65 3.54
N GLU A 428 -31.46 -32.73 3.01
CA GLU A 428 -32.75 -32.78 2.31
C GLU A 428 -34.00 -32.44 3.16
N ASP A 429 -33.93 -31.48 4.09
CA ASP A 429 -35.11 -30.99 4.81
C ASP A 429 -35.58 -29.62 4.29
N PRO A 430 -36.86 -29.47 3.89
CA PRO A 430 -37.35 -28.25 3.27
C PRO A 430 -37.32 -27.04 4.24
N PRO A 431 -36.96 -25.83 3.75
CA PRO A 431 -36.59 -24.72 4.61
C PRO A 431 -37.81 -24.05 5.25
N SER A 432 -37.99 -24.26 6.56
CA SER A 432 -38.84 -23.40 7.37
C SER A 432 -38.10 -22.10 7.72
N ARG A 433 -38.43 -21.04 6.96
CA ARG A 433 -38.43 -19.61 7.32
C ARG A 433 -37.39 -19.12 8.34
N GLY A 434 -36.44 -18.34 7.82
CA GLY A 434 -36.07 -17.04 8.42
C GLY A 434 -34.77 -17.01 9.23
N CYS A 435 -33.63 -16.93 8.55
CA CYS A 435 -32.38 -16.55 9.21
C CYS A 435 -32.18 -15.02 9.09
N SER A 436 -32.60 -14.28 10.12
CA SER A 436 -32.52 -12.81 10.19
C SER A 436 -31.18 -12.29 10.76
N LEU A 437 -30.17 -13.15 10.94
CA LEU A 437 -28.92 -12.76 11.62
C LEU A 437 -27.77 -12.32 10.70
N CYS A 438 -27.91 -12.39 9.37
CA CYS A 438 -26.80 -12.09 8.44
C CYS A 438 -26.70 -10.61 7.97
N SER A 439 -27.56 -9.71 8.47
CA SER A 439 -27.57 -8.31 7.97
C SER A 439 -26.39 -7.46 8.49
N CYS A 440 -25.76 -7.82 9.62
CA CYS A 440 -24.67 -7.01 10.19
C CYS A 440 -23.29 -7.29 9.55
N CYS A 441 -22.96 -8.53 9.20
CA CYS A 441 -21.66 -8.86 8.59
C CYS A 441 -21.53 -8.39 7.14
N CYS A 442 -22.63 -8.36 6.37
CA CYS A 442 -22.62 -7.86 4.99
C CYS A 442 -22.42 -6.34 4.90
N GLY A 443 -22.80 -5.58 5.93
CA GLY A 443 -22.62 -4.12 5.98
C GLY A 443 -21.15 -3.72 6.07
N PHE A 444 -20.39 -4.36 6.96
CA PHE A 444 -18.95 -4.10 7.14
C PHE A 444 -18.14 -4.49 5.89
N LEU A 445 -18.42 -5.66 5.31
CA LEU A 445 -17.74 -6.15 4.10
C LEU A 445 -18.04 -5.30 2.86
N ARG A 446 -19.27 -4.77 2.74
CA ARG A 446 -19.63 -3.83 1.67
C ARG A 446 -18.97 -2.46 1.85
N GLY A 447 -18.78 -2.02 3.10
CA GLY A 447 -17.99 -0.83 3.44
C GLY A 447 -16.52 -0.99 3.05
N LEU A 448 -15.92 -2.13 3.38
CA LEU A 448 -14.54 -2.46 3.01
C LEU A 448 -14.34 -2.50 1.49
N GLY A 449 -15.27 -3.14 0.76
CA GLY A 449 -15.22 -3.17 -0.71
C GLY A 449 -15.35 -1.80 -1.37
N ARG A 450 -16.13 -0.89 -0.78
CA ARG A 450 -16.24 0.51 -1.26
C ARG A 450 -15.00 1.34 -0.94
N LEU A 451 -14.37 1.14 0.22
CA LEU A 451 -13.12 1.78 0.59
C LEU A 451 -11.98 1.34 -0.37
N VAL A 452 -11.91 0.03 -0.67
CA VAL A 452 -10.97 -0.52 -1.64
C VAL A 452 -11.22 0.04 -3.05
N ALA A 453 -12.49 0.13 -3.49
CA ALA A 453 -12.83 0.75 -4.78
C ALA A 453 -12.49 2.25 -4.84
N PHE A 454 -12.64 2.99 -3.74
CA PHE A 454 -12.27 4.40 -3.64
C PHE A 454 -10.75 4.61 -3.73
N ILE A 455 -9.96 3.72 -3.09
CA ILE A 455 -8.50 3.70 -3.20
C ILE A 455 -8.07 3.42 -4.65
N PHE A 456 -8.66 2.42 -5.32
CA PHE A 456 -8.37 2.14 -6.75
C PHE A 456 -8.79 3.28 -7.70
N LEU A 457 -9.83 4.06 -7.37
CA LEU A 457 -10.27 5.21 -8.17
C LEU A 457 -9.31 6.41 -8.02
N LEU A 458 -8.72 6.59 -6.83
CA LEU A 458 -7.65 7.56 -6.58
C LEU A 458 -6.33 7.12 -7.25
N ASP A 459 -6.06 5.82 -7.30
CA ASP A 459 -4.79 5.26 -7.79
C ASP A 459 -4.64 5.30 -9.32
N GLY A 460 -5.76 5.13 -10.06
CA GLY A 460 -5.78 5.23 -11.52
C GLY A 460 -5.43 6.61 -12.08
N ALA A 461 -5.54 7.66 -11.25
CA ALA A 461 -5.18 9.03 -11.63
C ALA A 461 -3.75 9.41 -11.21
N VAL A 462 -3.20 8.76 -10.17
CA VAL A 462 -1.93 9.15 -9.53
C VAL A 462 -0.74 8.31 -10.02
N LEU A 463 -0.96 7.08 -10.53
CA LEU A 463 0.14 6.17 -10.94
C LEU A 463 0.24 5.86 -12.45
N GLY A 464 -0.59 6.46 -13.30
CA GLY A 464 -0.52 6.26 -14.75
C GLY A 464 0.51 7.18 -15.42
N LEU A 465 1.03 6.75 -16.59
CA LEU A 465 1.77 7.51 -17.62
C LEU A 465 1.85 9.05 -17.45
N PRO A 466 0.77 9.82 -17.21
CA PRO A 466 0.84 11.25 -16.83
C PRO A 466 1.96 11.69 -15.87
N TYR A 467 2.28 10.94 -14.81
CA TYR A 467 3.38 11.30 -13.89
C TYR A 467 4.75 11.29 -14.58
N ILE A 468 4.99 10.25 -15.38
CA ILE A 468 6.18 10.12 -16.23
C ILE A 468 6.15 11.16 -17.36
N TRP A 469 4.97 11.56 -17.83
CA TRP A 469 4.78 12.45 -18.98
C TRP A 469 4.83 13.95 -18.63
N LYS A 470 4.68 14.33 -17.35
CA LYS A 470 4.54 15.74 -16.94
C LYS A 470 5.36 16.15 -15.71
N GLY A 471 6.07 15.23 -15.05
CA GLY A 471 6.53 15.46 -13.69
C GLY A 471 5.35 15.61 -12.72
N PHE A 472 5.62 15.85 -11.43
CA PHE A 472 4.57 16.08 -10.43
C PHE A 472 3.70 17.27 -10.88
N PRO A 473 2.42 17.08 -11.26
CA PRO A 473 1.65 18.11 -11.94
C PRO A 473 1.00 19.02 -10.91
N PHE A 474 1.78 19.76 -10.14
CA PHE A 474 1.30 21.02 -9.61
C PHE A 474 1.84 22.10 -10.52
N LYS A 475 0.92 22.76 -11.24
CA LYS A 475 1.20 24.10 -11.78
C LYS A 475 1.88 24.89 -10.68
N ASP A 476 2.91 25.67 -11.03
CA ASP A 476 3.45 26.69 -10.15
C ASP A 476 2.26 27.40 -9.49
N PRO A 477 2.22 27.54 -8.15
CA PRO A 477 1.26 28.45 -7.56
C PRO A 477 1.52 29.78 -8.26
N VAL A 478 0.53 30.23 -9.04
CA VAL A 478 0.42 31.65 -9.31
C VAL A 478 0.51 32.26 -7.92
N ILE A 479 1.57 33.01 -7.66
CA ILE A 479 1.62 33.90 -6.51
C ILE A 479 0.46 34.83 -6.79
N VAL A 480 -0.71 34.46 -6.26
CA VAL A 480 -1.85 35.33 -6.19
C VAL A 480 -1.34 36.38 -5.23
N GLU A 481 -0.85 37.50 -5.78
CA GLU A 481 -0.94 38.77 -5.07
C GLU A 481 -2.34 38.77 -4.46
N GLU A 482 -2.37 38.81 -3.14
CA GLU A 482 -3.55 38.66 -2.30
C GLU A 482 -4.53 39.79 -2.65
N ASP A 483 -5.25 39.63 -3.75
CA ASP A 483 -6.42 40.42 -4.06
C ASP A 483 -7.52 39.80 -3.20
N ASP A 484 -7.91 40.58 -2.19
CA ASP A 484 -8.61 40.30 -0.93
C ASP A 484 -10.03 39.70 -1.09
N LYS A 485 -10.26 38.84 -2.08
CA LYS A 485 -11.56 38.27 -2.47
C LYS A 485 -11.38 36.88 -3.06
N SER A 486 -11.02 35.91 -2.23
CA SER A 486 -11.29 34.51 -2.57
C SER A 486 -12.81 34.32 -2.71
N LYS A 487 -13.30 34.40 -3.95
CA LYS A 487 -14.68 34.07 -4.29
C LYS A 487 -14.88 32.59 -4.00
N ALA A 488 -15.40 32.27 -2.82
CA ALA A 488 -16.02 30.98 -2.60
C ALA A 488 -17.01 30.73 -3.75
N PHE A 489 -16.85 29.63 -4.48
CA PHE A 489 -17.77 29.24 -5.53
C PHE A 489 -19.15 29.10 -4.91
N GLY A 490 -20.02 30.07 -5.17
CA GLY A 490 -21.36 30.09 -4.62
C GLY A 490 -22.25 29.05 -5.28
N PRO A 491 -23.34 28.64 -4.59
CA PRO A 491 -24.34 27.76 -5.16
C PRO A 491 -25.03 28.43 -6.35
N TYR A 492 -25.62 27.62 -7.23
CA TYR A 492 -26.51 28.13 -8.28
C TYR A 492 -27.88 28.51 -7.68
N CYS A 493 -28.42 29.69 -8.02
CA CYS A 493 -29.80 30.06 -7.68
C CYS A 493 -30.74 29.01 -8.27
N THR A 494 -31.61 28.45 -7.44
CA THR A 494 -32.54 27.40 -7.86
C THR A 494 -33.54 27.88 -8.90
N ASP A 495 -33.84 29.18 -8.98
CA ASP A 495 -34.70 29.79 -10.00
C ASP A 495 -34.00 29.99 -11.34
N CYS A 496 -32.89 30.74 -11.35
CA CYS A 496 -32.28 31.21 -12.59
C CYS A 496 -31.02 30.44 -13.00
N LYS A 497 -30.58 29.47 -12.19
CA LYS A 497 -29.37 28.65 -12.42
C LYS A 497 -28.08 29.46 -12.61
N ARG A 498 -28.02 30.69 -12.09
CA ARG A 498 -26.81 31.53 -12.07
C ARG A 498 -26.14 31.47 -10.71
N ASP A 499 -24.83 31.73 -10.69
CA ASP A 499 -24.04 31.77 -9.47
C ASP A 499 -24.60 32.79 -8.49
N MET A 500 -24.68 32.39 -7.22
CA MET A 500 -24.96 33.27 -6.10
C MET A 500 -23.64 33.81 -5.54
N HIS A 501 -23.71 34.99 -4.93
CA HIS A 501 -22.56 35.61 -4.28
C HIS A 501 -22.81 35.70 -2.78
N TRP A 502 -21.78 35.38 -2.00
CA TRP A 502 -21.81 35.63 -0.57
C TRP A 502 -21.82 37.15 -0.35
N THR A 503 -22.77 37.64 0.42
CA THR A 503 -22.88 39.08 0.71
C THR A 503 -22.99 39.32 2.20
N ASP A 504 -22.17 40.27 2.66
CA ASP A 504 -22.17 40.80 4.04
C ASP A 504 -22.98 42.10 4.14
N ARG A 505 -23.69 42.51 3.07
CA ARG A 505 -24.46 43.75 3.09
C ARG A 505 -25.73 43.57 3.92
N ASP A 506 -25.77 44.28 5.04
CA ASP A 506 -27.00 44.72 5.68
C ASP A 506 -27.77 45.57 4.66
N GLN A 507 -28.81 44.98 4.06
CA GLN A 507 -29.76 45.75 3.27
C GLN A 507 -30.75 46.38 4.26
N GLU A 508 -30.89 47.71 4.20
CA GLU A 508 -31.86 48.48 5.00
C GLU A 508 -33.31 47.96 4.83
N ALA A 509 -33.60 47.27 3.72
CA ALA A 509 -34.91 46.71 3.42
C ALA A 509 -35.22 45.36 4.10
N GLY A 510 -34.28 44.81 4.88
CA GLY A 510 -34.37 43.46 5.38
C GLY A 510 -34.26 42.39 4.29
N TRP A 511 -34.09 41.14 4.69
CA TRP A 511 -34.04 40.00 3.78
C TRP A 511 -34.74 38.79 4.42
N LYS A 512 -35.24 37.89 3.59
CA LYS A 512 -35.91 36.66 4.03
C LYS A 512 -35.30 35.48 3.29
N CYS A 513 -34.86 34.46 4.02
CA CYS A 513 -34.36 33.25 3.37
C CYS A 513 -35.46 32.65 2.50
N ARG A 514 -35.10 32.15 1.32
CA ARG A 514 -36.03 31.44 0.44
C ARG A 514 -36.71 30.26 1.14
N HIS A 515 -36.02 29.60 2.06
CA HIS A 515 -36.55 28.51 2.88
C HIS A 515 -36.94 28.98 4.28
N HIS A 516 -37.36 30.23 4.43
CA HIS A 516 -37.73 30.78 5.74
C HIS A 516 -38.82 29.99 6.45
N ASP A 517 -39.75 29.37 5.73
CA ASP A 517 -40.76 28.51 6.34
C ASP A 517 -40.14 27.31 7.09
N VAL A 518 -38.91 26.94 6.75
CA VAL A 518 -38.13 25.86 7.36
C VAL A 518 -37.13 26.40 8.38
N CYS A 519 -36.29 27.39 8.00
CA CYS A 519 -35.20 27.86 8.85
C CYS A 519 -35.56 29.05 9.74
N GLN A 520 -36.68 29.73 9.47
CA GLN A 520 -37.09 30.97 10.11
C GLN A 520 -36.03 32.09 10.07
N CYS A 521 -35.01 31.98 9.20
CA CYS A 521 -33.99 33.01 9.02
C CYS A 521 -34.56 34.19 8.22
N SER A 522 -34.60 35.36 8.86
CA SER A 522 -34.82 36.66 8.24
C SER A 522 -33.89 37.68 8.91
N SER A 523 -33.74 38.85 8.28
CA SER A 523 -32.96 39.97 8.83
C SER A 523 -33.38 40.39 10.24
N GLU A 524 -34.63 40.15 10.65
CA GLU A 524 -35.10 40.44 12.01
C GLU A 524 -34.48 39.49 13.06
N ASN A 525 -34.01 38.29 12.67
CA ASN A 525 -33.59 37.20 13.57
C ASN A 525 -32.13 36.70 13.39
N ARG A 526 -31.20 37.60 13.01
CA ARG A 526 -29.74 37.42 12.99
C ARG A 526 -29.15 36.57 11.86
N GLY A 527 -28.28 37.23 11.08
CA GLY A 527 -27.25 36.63 10.24
C GLY A 527 -26.72 37.64 9.23
N ALA A 528 -25.50 38.15 9.43
CA ALA A 528 -24.85 39.10 8.51
C ALA A 528 -24.55 38.50 7.14
N HIS A 529 -24.57 37.16 7.04
CA HIS A 529 -24.07 36.45 5.88
C HIS A 529 -25.13 35.63 5.16
N ARG A 530 -25.23 35.81 3.85
CA ARG A 530 -26.15 35.06 2.98
C ARG A 530 -25.60 34.88 1.58
N TRP A 531 -26.08 33.85 0.89
CA TRP A 531 -25.94 33.74 -0.56
C TRP A 531 -27.04 34.56 -1.22
N HIS A 532 -26.66 35.61 -1.95
CA HIS A 532 -27.57 36.46 -2.71
C HIS A 532 -27.41 36.19 -4.20
N CYS A 533 -28.52 36.00 -4.91
CA CYS A 533 -28.49 35.94 -6.35
C CYS A 533 -28.74 37.33 -6.97
N PRO A 534 -27.80 37.90 -7.74
CA PRO A 534 -27.98 39.22 -8.33
C PRO A 534 -29.04 39.25 -9.44
N THR A 535 -29.45 38.10 -9.97
CA THR A 535 -30.45 38.01 -11.07
C THR A 535 -31.86 37.76 -10.56
N CYS A 536 -32.03 36.85 -9.61
CA CYS A 536 -33.34 36.45 -9.07
C CYS A 536 -33.69 37.20 -7.76
N HIS A 537 -32.73 37.93 -7.17
CA HIS A 537 -32.80 38.53 -5.83
C HIS A 537 -33.20 37.56 -4.71
N ALA A 538 -33.09 36.24 -4.95
CA ALA A 538 -33.33 35.24 -3.93
C ALA A 538 -32.13 35.17 -2.97
N ASP A 539 -32.44 35.06 -1.68
CA ASP A 539 -31.46 34.92 -0.62
C ASP A 539 -31.55 33.52 0.03
N ILE A 540 -30.41 32.89 0.28
CA ILE A 540 -30.31 31.61 1.00
C ILE A 540 -29.36 31.80 2.19
N CYS A 541 -29.80 31.46 3.40
CA CYS A 541 -28.96 31.54 4.59
C CYS A 541 -27.87 30.46 4.58
N GLY A 542 -26.82 30.64 5.39
CA GLY A 542 -25.75 29.64 5.55
C GLY A 542 -26.25 28.25 5.95
N ASP A 543 -27.31 28.18 6.77
CA ASP A 543 -27.86 26.91 7.27
C ASP A 543 -28.67 26.15 6.22
N CYS A 544 -29.42 26.86 5.37
CA CYS A 544 -30.14 26.27 4.24
C CYS A 544 -29.23 25.97 3.05
N HIS A 545 -27.94 26.28 3.15
CA HIS A 545 -26.98 25.92 2.13
C HIS A 545 -26.79 24.39 2.14
N PRO A 546 -26.79 23.72 0.97
CA PRO A 546 -26.56 22.28 0.89
C PRO A 546 -25.24 21.81 1.53
N GLN A 547 -24.21 22.66 1.60
CA GLN A 547 -22.98 22.34 2.34
C GLN A 547 -23.11 22.57 3.86
N GLY A 548 -23.95 23.51 4.32
CA GLY A 548 -24.27 23.68 5.74
C GLY A 548 -25.10 22.52 6.29
N ALA A 549 -26.06 22.03 5.49
CA ALA A 549 -26.83 20.83 5.78
C ALA A 549 -25.96 19.56 5.86
N ALA A 550 -24.87 19.48 5.08
CA ALA A 550 -23.92 18.37 5.14
C ALA A 550 -23.06 18.38 6.42
N VAL A 551 -22.78 19.56 6.99
CA VAL A 551 -22.00 19.70 8.23
C VAL A 551 -22.84 19.40 9.47
N ILE A 552 -24.14 19.73 9.47
CA ILE A 552 -25.05 19.45 10.59
C ILE A 552 -25.67 18.03 10.47
N GLY A 553 -25.80 17.49 9.26
CA GLY A 553 -26.42 16.19 8.97
C GLY A 553 -25.50 14.97 8.97
N GLY A 554 -24.22 15.11 9.35
CA GLY A 554 -23.22 14.02 9.25
C GLY A 554 -23.50 12.73 10.06
N LEU A 555 -24.56 12.68 10.86
CA LEU A 555 -25.00 11.48 11.60
C LEU A 555 -26.24 10.79 11.01
N PHE A 556 -26.94 11.41 10.06
CA PHE A 556 -28.11 10.81 9.42
C PHE A 556 -28.08 11.13 7.92
N GLY A 557 -27.92 10.10 7.08
CA GLY A 557 -27.93 10.21 5.62
C GLY A 557 -29.21 10.88 5.06
N PRO A 558 -29.30 11.10 3.74
CA PRO A 558 -30.31 11.96 3.13
C PRO A 558 -31.73 11.51 3.50
N LEU A 559 -32.29 12.16 4.51
CA LEU A 559 -33.64 11.94 4.99
C LEU A 559 -34.60 12.63 4.02
N ASP A 560 -35.55 11.85 3.53
CA ASP A 560 -36.68 12.31 2.74
C ASP A 560 -37.46 13.35 3.55
N GLN A 561 -37.33 14.63 3.17
CA GLN A 561 -37.94 15.79 3.83
C GLN A 561 -39.49 15.75 3.87
N ARG A 562 -40.12 14.72 3.31
CA ARG A 562 -41.56 14.48 3.42
C ARG A 562 -42.01 13.99 4.81
N LEU A 563 -41.10 13.52 5.67
CA LEU A 563 -41.45 12.95 6.99
C LEU A 563 -41.49 13.97 8.14
N LEU A 564 -41.17 15.25 7.90
CA LEU A 564 -41.22 16.32 8.90
C LEU A 564 -42.35 17.33 8.64
N ARG A 565 -43.54 16.85 8.27
CA ARG A 565 -44.75 17.67 8.44
C ARG A 565 -45.23 17.55 9.88
N PRO A 566 -45.52 18.65 10.59
CA PRO A 566 -46.35 18.57 11.79
C PRO A 566 -47.71 17.98 11.38
N MET A 567 -48.17 16.95 12.10
CA MET A 567 -49.54 16.47 11.95
C MET A 567 -50.49 17.59 12.39
N ASP A 568 -51.44 17.93 11.52
CA ASP A 568 -52.58 18.77 11.88
C ASP A 568 -53.35 18.11 13.04
N PRO A 569 -53.92 18.90 13.98
CA PRO A 569 -54.74 18.34 15.04
C PRO A 569 -55.98 17.68 14.43
N LEU A 570 -56.20 16.43 14.79
CA LEU A 570 -57.40 15.66 14.43
C LEU A 570 -58.61 16.22 15.21
N ASP A 571 -59.63 16.68 14.48
CA ASP A 571 -61.03 16.68 14.91
C ASP A 571 -61.65 15.28 14.67
#